data_AF-A0A519V601-F1
#
_entry.id   AF-A0A519V601-F1
#
_cell.length_a   1.000
_cell.length_b   1.000
_cell.length_c   1.000
_cell.angle_alpha   90.00
_cell.angle_beta   90.00
_cell.angle_gamma   90.00
#
_symmetry.space_group_name_H-M   'P 1'
#
loop_
_entity.id
_entity.type
_entity.pdbx_description
1 polymer ?
#
loop_
_entity_poly.entity_id
_entity_poly.type
_entity_poly.pdbx_seq_one_letter_code
_entity_poly.pdbx_strand_id
1 'polypeptide(L)' 'MANRLVFATNNQYKTEEVRELLKPNYEVLNLTDIGCEYDIPETGETFAENAALKSTYVVENYQIDCFADDSGLE' A
#
# COMPACT_ATOMS: atom_id res chain seq x y z
N MET A 1 -0.77 -18.70 -11.40
CA MET A 1 -0.37 -17.31 -11.62
C MET A 1 -0.43 -16.64 -10.26
N ALA A 2 0.57 -15.85 -9.86
CA ALA A 2 0.48 -15.09 -8.61
C ALA A 2 -0.43 -13.89 -8.84
N ASN A 3 -1.33 -13.62 -7.89
CA ASN A 3 -2.18 -12.43 -7.96
C ASN A 3 -1.35 -11.22 -7.52
N ARG A 4 -1.48 -10.09 -8.22
CA ARG A 4 -0.81 -8.85 -7.85
C ARG A 4 -1.60 -8.15 -6.76
N LEU A 5 -0.88 -7.65 -5.76
CA LEU A 5 -1.49 -6.92 -4.66
C LEU A 5 -0.59 -5.73 -4.33
N VAL A 6 -1.15 -4.52 -4.31
CA VAL A 6 -0.37 -3.32 -3.95
C VAL A 6 -0.47 -3.09 -2.45
N PHE A 7 0.67 -2.95 -1.79
CA PHE A 7 0.77 -2.37 -0.48
C PHE A 7 0.99 -0.86 -0.62
N ALA A 8 -0.05 -0.07 -0.38
CA ALA A 8 -0.06 1.39 -0.48
C ALA A 8 0.70 2.03 0.70
N THR A 9 2.01 1.80 0.76
CA THR A 9 2.93 2.36 1.75
C THR A 9 4.19 2.86 1.08
N ASN A 10 4.77 3.93 1.63
CA ASN A 10 6.11 4.41 1.27
C ASN A 10 7.22 3.69 2.08
N ASN A 11 6.86 2.85 3.05
CA ASN A 11 7.83 2.11 3.86
C ASN A 11 8.29 0.84 3.12
N GLN A 12 9.50 0.93 2.54
CA GLN A 12 10.09 -0.18 1.79
C GLN A 12 10.37 -1.41 2.67
N TYR A 13 10.83 -1.21 3.91
CA TYR A 13 11.11 -2.33 4.83
C TYR A 13 9.85 -3.15 5.12
N LYS A 14 8.73 -2.48 5.43
CA LYS A 14 7.44 -3.16 5.62
C LYS A 14 6.98 -3.91 4.37
N THR A 15 7.21 -3.31 3.19
CA THR A 15 6.88 -3.96 1.92
C THR A 15 7.67 -5.26 1.76
N GLU A 16 8.97 -5.25 2.07
CA GLU A 16 9.81 -6.46 1.99
C GLU A 16 9.33 -7.55 2.94
N GLU A 17 8.98 -7.20 4.19
CA GLU A 17 8.42 -8.17 5.14
C GLU A 17 7.13 -8.81 4.61
N VAL A 18 6.18 -8.01 4.12
CA VAL A 18 4.90 -8.52 3.62
C VAL A 18 5.05 -9.31 2.32
N ARG A 19 5.99 -8.93 1.45
CA ARG A 19 6.36 -9.70 0.25
C ARG A 19 6.78 -11.12 0.61
N GLU A 20 7.64 -11.27 1.62
CA GLU A 20 8.09 -12.60 2.06
C GLU A 20 6.95 -13.41 2.68
N LEU A 21 6.08 -12.76 3.47
CA LEU A 21 4.95 -13.42 4.13
C LEU A 21 3.87 -13.95 3.17
N LEU A 22 3.64 -13.26 2.05
CA LEU A 22 2.56 -13.60 1.11
C LEU A 22 3.02 -14.44 -0.09
N LYS A 23 4.33 -14.68 -0.24
CA LYS A 23 4.86 -15.61 -1.23
C LYS A 23 4.41 -17.06 -0.93
N PRO A 24 4.23 -17.89 -1.97
CA PRO A 24 4.29 -17.58 -3.40
C PRO A 24 2.92 -17.15 -3.98
N ASN A 25 1.91 -16.95 -3.15
CA ASN A 25 0.52 -16.76 -3.58
C ASN A 25 0.30 -15.38 -4.20
N TYR A 26 0.97 -14.36 -3.67
CA TYR A 26 0.85 -12.98 -4.13
C TYR A 26 2.19 -12.38 -4.56
N GLU A 27 2.13 -11.55 -5.60
CA GLU A 27 3.19 -10.62 -5.98
C GLU A 27 2.85 -9.26 -5.34
N VAL A 28 3.52 -8.93 -4.23
CA VAL A 28 3.26 -7.69 -3.49
C VAL A 28 4.10 -6.55 -4.08
N LEU A 29 3.43 -5.52 -4.57
CA LEU A 29 4.00 -4.30 -5.13
C LEU A 29 3.84 -3.14 -4.13
N ASN A 30 4.70 -2.13 -4.14
CA ASN A 30 4.52 -0.88 -3.40
C ASN A 30 4.16 0.27 -4.35
N LEU A 31 3.98 1.47 -3.78
CA LEU A 31 3.69 2.70 -4.54
C LEU A 31 4.75 2.98 -5.60
N THR A 32 6.04 2.79 -5.30
CA THR A 32 7.12 3.00 -6.26
C THR A 32 7.08 1.99 -7.41
N ASP A 33 6.79 0.72 -7.15
CA ASP A 33 6.73 -0.33 -8.19
C ASP A 33 5.63 -0.07 -9.22
N ILE A 34 4.51 0.54 -8.79
CA ILE A 34 3.41 0.92 -9.67
C ILE A 34 3.60 2.29 -10.32
N GLY A 35 4.73 2.97 -10.06
CA GLY A 35 5.01 4.31 -10.58
C GLY A 35 4.17 5.41 -9.93
N CYS A 36 3.75 5.22 -8.68
CA CYS A 36 3.10 6.26 -7.88
C CYS A 36 4.16 7.16 -7.25
N GLU A 37 4.38 8.32 -7.86
CA GLU A 37 5.23 9.40 -7.35
C GLU A 37 4.45 10.45 -6.54
N TYR A 38 3.12 10.29 -6.47
CA TYR A 38 2.25 11.19 -5.73
C TYR A 38 2.33 10.90 -4.23
N ASP A 39 2.62 11.94 -3.45
CA ASP A 39 2.56 11.87 -1.98
C ASP A 39 1.10 11.98 -1.55
N ILE A 40 0.49 10.83 -1.24
CA ILE A 40 -0.93 10.74 -0.91
C ILE A 40 -1.15 11.45 0.43
N PRO A 41 -1.97 12.51 0.49
CA PRO A 41 -2.14 13.29 1.70
C PRO A 41 -2.85 12.48 2.79
N GLU A 42 -2.24 12.44 3.97
CA GLU A 42 -2.74 11.77 5.18
C GLU A 42 -3.51 12.78 6.04
N THR A 43 -4.71 13.15 5.59
CA THR A 43 -5.56 14.15 6.27
C THR A 43 -6.59 13.54 7.22
N GLY A 44 -6.53 12.23 7.46
CA GLY A 44 -7.40 11.54 8.39
C GLY A 44 -7.01 11.84 9.84
N GLU A 45 -7.98 11.77 10.74
CA GLU A 45 -7.75 11.96 12.18
C GLU A 45 -7.29 10.66 12.86
N THR A 46 -7.42 9.52 12.17
CA THR A 46 -7.04 8.19 12.67
C THR A 46 -6.18 7.43 11.67
N PHE A 47 -5.37 6.47 12.17
CA PHE A 47 -4.58 5.56 11.32
C PHE A 47 -5.45 4.80 10.31
N ALA A 48 -6.67 4.41 10.71
CA ALA A 48 -7.59 3.70 9.82
C ALA A 48 -8.06 4.60 8.66
N GLU A 49 -8.31 5.89 8.91
CA GLU A 49 -8.67 6.85 7.87
C GLU A 49 -7.52 7.10 6.91
N ASN A 50 -6.29 7.27 7.41
CA ASN A 50 -5.11 7.43 6.54
C ASN A 50 -4.85 6.19 5.67
N ALA A 51 -4.98 4.98 6.24
CA ALA A 51 -4.90 3.75 5.47
C ALA A 51 -6.02 3.68 4.39
N ALA A 52 -7.24 4.06 4.74
CA ALA A 52 -8.35 4.12 3.79
C ALA A 52 -8.09 5.13 2.65
N LEU A 53 -7.55 6.31 2.96
CA LEU A 53 -7.18 7.32 1.96
C LEU A 53 -6.13 6.78 0.99
N LYS A 54 -5.07 6.15 1.52
CA LYS A 54 -3.99 5.55 0.72
C LYS A 54 -4.50 4.46 -0.22
N SER A 55 -5.27 3.52 0.30
CA SER A 55 -5.83 2.43 -0.51
C SER A 55 -6.86 2.93 -1.54
N THR A 56 -7.74 3.87 -1.16
CA THR A 56 -8.71 4.49 -2.08
C THR A 56 -7.99 5.15 -3.25
N TYR A 57 -6.95 5.95 -2.97
CA TYR A 57 -6.16 6.58 -4.02
C TYR A 57 -5.57 5.57 -5.01
N VAL A 58 -5.02 4.46 -4.51
CA VAL A 58 -4.44 3.42 -5.37
C VAL A 58 -5.51 2.78 -6.26
N VAL A 59 -6.67 2.42 -5.69
CA VAL A 59 -7.77 1.83 -6.48
C VAL A 59 -8.25 2.81 -7.54
N GLU A 60 -8.51 4.08 -7.18
CA GLU A 60 -9.06 5.07 -8.11
C GLU A 60 -8.09 5.37 -9.27
N ASN A 61 -6.80 5.49 -9.01
CA ASN A 61 -5.82 5.92 -10.01
C ASN A 61 -5.19 4.77 -10.82
N TYR A 62 -5.04 3.60 -10.21
CA TYR A 62 -4.32 2.47 -10.83
C TYR A 62 -5.24 1.28 -11.15
N GLN A 63 -6.43 1.20 -10.55
CA GLN A 63 -7.38 0.10 -10.76
C GLN A 63 -6.77 -1.27 -10.41
N ILE A 64 -5.98 -1.33 -9.34
CA ILE A 64 -5.32 -2.55 -8.84
C ILE A 64 -5.79 -2.83 -7.42
N ASP A 65 -6.00 -4.11 -7.10
CA ASP A 65 -6.27 -4.55 -5.73
C ASP A 65 -5.13 -4.13 -4.79
N CYS A 66 -5.49 -3.51 -3.68
CA CYS A 66 -4.51 -2.98 -2.75
C CYS A 66 -4.97 -3.07 -1.29
N PHE A 67 -4.01 -2.90 -0.40
CA PHE A 67 -4.22 -2.68 1.02
C PHE A 67 -3.24 -1.61 1.49
N ALA A 68 -3.55 -0.95 2.59
CA ALA A 68 -2.70 0.05 3.19
C ALA A 68 -2.57 -0.21 4.68
N ASP A 69 -1.49 0.31 5.25
CA ASP A 69 -1.22 0.31 6.68
C ASP A 69 -0.75 1.72 7.00
N ASP A 70 -1.30 2.28 8.07
CA ASP A 70 -0.78 3.51 8.64
C ASP A 70 -0.34 3.27 10.07
N SER A 71 0.88 3.69 10.37
CA SER A 71 1.46 3.53 11.69
C SER A 71 2.36 4.71 11.99
N GLY A 72 2.17 5.33 13.15
CA GLY A 72 3.05 6.33 13.72
C GLY A 72 3.24 6.06 15.21
N LEU A 73 4.23 6.71 15.82
CA LEU A 73 4.20 6.91 17.27
C LEU A 73 3.33 8.14 17.54
N GLU A 74 2.34 7.98 18.42
CA GLU A 74 1.70 9.09 19.12
C GLU A 74 2.54 9.53 20.32
#